data_AF-A0A503PTZ9-F1
#
_entry.id   AF-A0A503PTZ9-F1
#
_cell.length_a   1.000
_cell.length_b   1.000
_cell.length_c   1.000
_cell.angle_alpha   90.00
_cell.angle_beta   90.00
_cell.angle_gamma   90.00
#
_symmetry.space_group_name_H-M   'P 1'
#
loop_
_entity.id
_entity.type
_entity.pdbx_description
1 polymer ?
#
loop_
_entity_poly.entity_id
_entity_poly.type
_entity_poly.pdbx_seq_one_letter_code
_entity_poly.pdbx_strand_id
1 'polypeptide(L)'
;MIRFLSRAWYGTVAFAAFAAFTSTSFAWPLPKGSVQLTKAEVAKIYSGMTADWDTIRGYHAPDGKYYSHAKDKSWFFEGKWTVRGNTQCISGSWTEVKTGKTGKSGKRDCNTWMRGPDGKMWDLWSQAKDQRNDWSDENLSKLSKGDRGVVKTITELKAKVRG
;
A
#
# COMPACT_ATOMS: atom_id res chain seq x y z
N MET A 1 -48.84 31.04 48.62
CA MET A 1 -49.40 31.98 47.62
C MET A 1 -48.34 32.20 46.54
N ILE A 2 -48.70 32.09 45.26
CA ILE A 2 -47.91 32.47 44.04
C ILE A 2 -46.77 31.51 43.66
N ARG A 3 -46.97 30.52 42.76
CA ARG A 3 -46.93 30.49 41.27
C ARG A 3 -45.52 30.58 40.62
N PHE A 4 -45.15 29.43 40.00
CA PHE A 4 -44.41 29.19 38.73
C PHE A 4 -43.59 30.33 38.10
N LEU A 5 -42.38 29.99 37.61
CA LEU A 5 -42.09 30.02 36.16
C LEU A 5 -40.82 29.21 35.82
N SER A 6 -41.03 28.30 34.88
CA SER A 6 -40.09 27.47 34.15
C SER A 6 -39.22 28.26 33.19
N ARG A 7 -37.97 27.85 32.99
CA ARG A 7 -37.23 28.10 31.74
C ARG A 7 -36.24 26.96 31.48
N ALA A 8 -36.65 26.08 30.56
CA ALA A 8 -35.81 25.09 29.92
C ALA A 8 -34.72 25.81 29.12
N TRP A 9 -33.46 25.40 29.29
CA TRP A 9 -32.36 25.78 28.43
C TRP A 9 -32.04 24.58 27.54
N TYR A 10 -32.53 24.62 26.31
CA TYR A 10 -32.17 23.67 25.26
C TYR A 10 -30.76 24.00 24.81
N GLY A 11 -29.78 23.24 25.28
CA GLY A 11 -28.43 23.24 24.74
C GLY A 11 -28.42 22.50 23.40
N THR A 12 -28.31 23.25 22.31
CA THR A 12 -28.12 22.72 20.96
C THR A 12 -26.83 21.91 20.88
N VAL A 13 -26.95 20.58 20.79
CA VAL A 13 -25.83 19.71 20.41
C VAL A 13 -25.59 19.90 18.91
N ALA A 14 -24.56 20.66 18.55
CA ALA A 14 -24.08 20.73 17.19
C ALA A 14 -23.40 19.40 16.84
N PHE A 15 -24.11 18.54 16.11
CA PHE A 15 -23.51 17.41 15.41
C PHE A 15 -22.59 17.94 14.30
N ALA A 16 -21.29 17.98 14.57
CA ALA A 16 -20.29 18.16 13.53
C ALA A 16 -20.32 16.91 12.64
N ALA A 17 -20.91 17.06 11.44
CA ALA A 17 -20.89 16.04 10.41
C ALA A 17 -19.42 15.76 10.03
N PHE A 18 -18.94 14.58 10.40
CA PHE A 18 -17.70 14.00 9.90
C PHE A 18 -17.88 13.77 8.39
N ALA A 19 -17.37 14.69 7.57
CA ALA A 19 -17.19 14.44 6.15
C ALA A 19 -16.12 13.34 6.01
N ALA A 20 -16.58 12.10 5.91
CA ALA A 20 -15.75 10.98 5.51
C ALA A 20 -15.30 11.23 4.06
N PHE A 21 -14.08 11.73 3.87
CA PHE A 21 -13.41 11.64 2.58
C PHE A 21 -13.08 10.16 2.35
N THR A 22 -14.01 9.45 1.72
CA THR A 22 -13.68 8.20 1.05
C THR A 22 -12.82 8.55 -0.15
N SER A 23 -11.53 8.27 -0.08
CA SER A 23 -10.63 8.27 -1.22
C SER A 23 -11.15 7.24 -2.22
N THR A 24 -11.99 7.65 -3.16
CA THR A 24 -12.28 6.84 -4.34
C THR A 24 -11.00 6.82 -5.16
N SER A 25 -10.18 5.78 -5.03
CA SER A 25 -9.18 5.51 -6.05
C SER A 25 -9.96 5.23 -7.32
N PHE A 26 -10.00 6.19 -8.24
CA PHE A 26 -10.70 6.00 -9.51
C PHE A 26 -9.89 5.00 -10.33
N ALA A 27 -10.43 3.79 -10.46
CA ALA A 27 -9.95 2.77 -11.39
C ALA A 27 -10.32 3.21 -12.81
N TRP A 28 -9.32 3.42 -13.67
CA TRP A 28 -9.53 3.84 -15.05
C TRP A 28 -9.10 2.76 -16.05
N PRO A 29 -9.73 2.66 -17.23
CA PRO A 29 -9.14 1.91 -18.33
C PRO A 29 -7.77 2.48 -18.67
N LEU A 30 -6.82 1.61 -19.03
CA LEU A 30 -5.50 2.05 -19.50
C LEU A 30 -5.67 2.98 -20.71
N PRO A 31 -5.04 4.17 -20.74
CA PRO A 31 -5.11 5.06 -21.89
C PRO A 31 -4.67 4.40 -23.18
N LYS A 32 -5.41 4.63 -24.27
CA LYS A 32 -5.04 4.12 -25.59
C LYS A 32 -3.69 4.68 -26.02
N GLY A 33 -2.85 3.84 -26.62
CA GLY A 33 -1.49 4.22 -27.02
C GLY A 33 -0.45 4.11 -25.90
N SER A 34 -0.83 3.56 -24.73
CA SER A 34 0.14 3.26 -23.67
C SER A 34 1.18 2.24 -24.12
N VAL A 35 2.43 2.45 -23.71
CA VAL A 35 3.57 1.59 -24.06
C VAL A 35 4.10 0.86 -22.83
N GLN A 36 4.64 -0.34 -23.05
CA GLN A 36 5.29 -1.10 -21.98
C GLN A 36 6.60 -0.44 -21.57
N LEU A 37 6.86 -0.43 -20.26
CA LEU A 37 8.16 -0.06 -19.73
C LEU A 37 9.17 -1.20 -19.90
N THR A 38 10.42 -0.85 -20.07
CA THR A 38 11.51 -1.81 -20.03
C THR A 38 11.74 -2.33 -18.61
N LYS A 39 12.37 -3.50 -18.50
CA LYS A 39 12.81 -4.07 -17.22
C LYS A 39 13.68 -3.10 -16.41
N ALA A 40 14.56 -2.36 -17.07
CA ALA A 40 15.45 -1.41 -16.41
C ALA A 40 14.69 -0.21 -15.83
N GLU A 41 13.70 0.30 -16.56
CA GLU A 41 12.84 1.39 -16.07
C GLU A 41 12.01 0.94 -14.86
N VAL A 42 11.40 -0.25 -14.90
CA VAL A 42 10.66 -0.78 -13.75
C VAL A 42 11.58 -1.06 -12.56
N ALA A 43 12.79 -1.58 -12.79
CA ALA A 43 13.76 -1.75 -11.71
C ALA A 43 14.14 -0.41 -11.06
N LYS A 44 14.23 0.68 -11.84
CA LYS A 44 14.51 2.03 -11.33
C LYS A 44 13.35 2.61 -10.50
N ILE A 45 12.11 2.22 -10.77
CA ILE A 45 10.94 2.62 -9.97
C ILE A 45 11.07 2.10 -8.53
N TYR A 46 11.56 0.87 -8.34
CA TYR A 46 11.55 0.21 -7.03
C TYR A 46 12.90 0.16 -6.32
N SER A 47 14.03 0.08 -7.04
CA SER A 47 15.34 -0.18 -6.41
C SER A 47 15.71 0.90 -5.38
N GLY A 48 15.83 0.50 -4.11
CA GLY A 48 16.14 1.41 -3.00
C GLY A 48 14.97 2.30 -2.59
N MET A 49 13.73 1.92 -2.91
CA MET A 49 12.52 2.68 -2.61
C MET A 49 11.64 1.96 -1.58
N THR A 50 10.96 2.75 -0.77
CA THR A 50 9.91 2.32 0.15
C THR A 50 8.54 2.73 -0.41
N ALA A 51 7.66 1.75 -0.55
CA ALA A 51 6.25 1.93 -0.80
C ALA A 51 5.49 2.16 0.51
N ASP A 52 4.66 3.20 0.55
CA ASP A 52 3.78 3.53 1.68
C ASP A 52 2.32 3.43 1.23
N TRP A 53 1.77 2.21 1.23
CA TRP A 53 0.37 1.94 0.90
C TRP A 53 -0.51 2.02 2.15
N ASP A 54 -1.84 2.06 1.99
CA ASP A 54 -2.76 2.39 3.08
C ASP A 54 -2.63 1.49 4.31
N THR A 55 -2.36 0.20 4.12
CA THR A 55 -2.29 -0.79 5.19
C THR A 55 -0.89 -1.29 5.50
N ILE A 56 0.08 -1.10 4.59
CA ILE A 56 1.42 -1.69 4.70
C ILE A 56 2.49 -0.69 4.27
N ARG A 57 3.70 -0.88 4.80
CA ARG A 57 4.91 -0.22 4.30
C ARG A 57 5.91 -1.27 3.83
N GLY A 58 6.45 -1.11 2.63
CA GLY A 58 7.30 -2.11 1.98
C GLY A 58 8.56 -1.52 1.37
N TYR A 59 9.73 -2.03 1.75
CA TYR A 59 11.03 -1.61 1.23
C TYR A 59 11.57 -2.61 0.21
N HIS A 60 11.95 -2.08 -0.95
CA HIS A 60 12.57 -2.80 -2.06
C HIS A 60 14.08 -2.55 -2.01
N ALA A 61 14.81 -3.42 -1.32
CA ALA A 61 16.24 -3.27 -1.18
C ALA A 61 16.96 -3.47 -2.55
N PRO A 62 18.03 -2.70 -2.86
CA PRO A 62 18.73 -2.82 -4.14
C PRO A 62 19.34 -4.20 -4.42
N ASP A 63 19.56 -5.01 -3.38
CA ASP A 63 20.08 -6.38 -3.46
C ASP A 63 19.00 -7.42 -3.83
N GLY A 64 17.78 -6.98 -4.14
CA GLY A 64 16.65 -7.85 -4.52
C GLY A 64 15.86 -8.39 -3.33
N LYS A 65 16.21 -8.02 -2.08
CA LYS A 65 15.39 -8.36 -0.91
C LYS A 65 14.19 -7.43 -0.79
N TYR A 66 13.09 -7.98 -0.28
CA TYR A 66 11.89 -7.24 0.01
C TYR A 66 11.49 -7.43 1.47
N TYR A 67 11.13 -6.32 2.08
CA TYR A 67 10.78 -6.23 3.49
C TYR A 67 9.46 -5.47 3.59
N SER A 68 8.46 -5.99 4.28
CA SER A 68 7.28 -5.17 4.58
C SER A 68 6.69 -5.49 5.94
N HIS A 69 5.88 -4.58 6.44
CA HIS A 69 5.09 -4.81 7.64
C HIS A 69 3.75 -4.08 7.53
N ALA A 70 2.74 -4.60 8.23
CA ALA A 70 1.50 -3.87 8.42
C ALA A 70 1.74 -2.60 9.23
N LYS A 71 1.00 -1.53 8.93
CA LYS A 71 1.09 -0.27 9.68
C LYS A 71 0.67 -0.42 11.14
N ASP A 72 -0.27 -1.33 11.40
CA ASP A 72 -0.71 -1.71 12.76
C ASP A 72 0.28 -2.65 13.48
N LYS A 73 1.38 -3.03 12.81
CA LYS A 73 2.44 -3.91 13.34
C LYS A 73 1.96 -5.31 13.72
N SER A 74 0.85 -5.78 13.16
CA SER A 74 0.30 -7.12 13.42
C SER A 74 1.08 -8.25 12.75
N TRP A 75 1.73 -7.97 11.62
CA TRP A 75 2.55 -8.92 10.87
C TRP A 75 3.71 -8.23 10.14
N PHE A 76 4.72 -9.01 9.78
CA PHE A 76 5.80 -8.60 8.88
C PHE A 76 6.03 -9.65 7.79
N PHE A 77 6.69 -9.24 6.71
CA PHE A 77 7.00 -10.06 5.55
C PHE A 77 8.47 -9.89 5.17
N GLU A 78 9.11 -11.00 4.86
CA GLU A 78 10.48 -11.05 4.35
C GLU A 78 10.49 -11.89 3.07
N GLY A 79 11.15 -11.39 2.05
CA GLY A 79 11.14 -12.03 0.75
C GLY A 79 12.10 -11.43 -0.26
N LYS A 80 11.77 -11.63 -1.53
CA LYS A 80 12.50 -11.12 -2.68
C LYS A 80 11.54 -10.38 -3.59
N TRP A 81 12.04 -9.32 -4.20
CA TRP A 81 11.38 -8.69 -5.34
C TRP A 81 12.18 -8.95 -6.62
N THR A 82 11.48 -9.06 -7.74
CA THR A 82 12.08 -9.29 -9.06
C THR A 82 11.33 -8.51 -10.11
N VAL A 83 12.00 -8.23 -11.23
CA VAL A 83 11.38 -7.59 -12.40
C VAL A 83 11.49 -8.53 -13.61
N ARG A 84 10.36 -8.75 -14.29
CA ARG A 84 10.27 -9.52 -15.54
C ARG A 84 9.46 -8.71 -16.54
N GLY A 85 10.10 -8.28 -17.64
CA GLY A 85 9.47 -7.34 -18.57
C GLY A 85 9.11 -6.04 -17.86
N ASN A 86 7.86 -5.60 -18.00
CA ASN A 86 7.30 -4.42 -17.35
C ASN A 86 6.62 -4.71 -16.00
N THR A 87 6.82 -5.92 -15.44
CA THR A 87 6.16 -6.36 -14.20
C THR A 87 7.17 -6.54 -13.09
N GLN A 88 6.94 -5.89 -11.95
CA GLN A 88 7.61 -6.17 -10.68
C GLN A 88 6.77 -7.18 -9.90
N CYS A 89 7.42 -8.11 -9.21
CA CYS A 89 6.76 -9.12 -8.39
C CYS A 89 7.50 -9.34 -7.07
N ILE A 90 6.75 -9.61 -6.02
CA ILE A 90 7.21 -9.96 -4.68
C ILE A 90 6.88 -11.42 -4.38
N SER A 91 7.77 -12.09 -3.66
CA SER A 91 7.57 -13.44 -3.15
C SER A 91 8.31 -13.66 -1.84
N GLY A 92 7.75 -14.44 -0.92
CA GLY A 92 8.32 -14.64 0.40
C GLY A 92 7.31 -15.20 1.39
N SER A 93 7.53 -14.88 2.66
CA SER A 93 6.68 -15.34 3.76
C SER A 93 6.30 -14.20 4.68
N TRP A 94 5.07 -14.24 5.17
CA TRP A 94 4.61 -13.40 6.27
C TRP A 94 4.71 -14.14 7.60
N THR A 95 4.83 -13.38 8.68
CA THR A 95 4.82 -13.84 10.06
C THR A 95 3.89 -12.94 10.87
N GLU A 96 2.87 -13.51 11.51
CA GLU A 96 2.05 -12.83 12.50
C GLU A 96 2.85 -12.63 13.79
N VAL A 97 2.87 -11.41 14.31
CA VAL A 97 3.69 -11.06 15.48
C VAL A 97 3.13 -11.69 16.76
N LYS A 98 1.79 -11.74 16.90
CA LYS A 98 1.15 -12.22 18.13
C LYS A 98 1.24 -13.74 18.32
N THR A 99 1.17 -14.49 17.22
CA THR A 99 1.01 -15.95 17.24
C THR A 99 2.24 -16.69 16.72
N GLY A 100 3.18 -15.98 16.09
CA GLY A 100 4.30 -16.59 15.37
C GLY A 100 3.89 -17.40 14.15
N LYS A 101 2.60 -17.40 13.79
CA LYS A 101 2.09 -18.11 12.62
C LYS A 101 2.76 -17.55 11.37
N THR A 102 3.20 -18.44 10.51
CA THR A 102 3.82 -18.08 9.23
C THR A 102 2.98 -18.59 8.07
N GLY A 103 3.09 -17.90 6.94
CA GLY A 103 2.51 -18.33 5.68
C GLY A 103 3.34 -17.84 4.50
N LYS A 104 3.27 -18.55 3.39
CA LYS A 104 3.89 -18.11 2.13
C LYS A 104 2.94 -17.16 1.41
N SER A 105 3.47 -16.15 0.72
CA SER A 105 2.67 -15.42 -0.25
C SER A 105 2.24 -16.38 -1.36
N GLY A 106 0.96 -16.77 -1.39
CA GLY A 106 0.37 -17.51 -2.49
C GLY A 106 0.08 -16.57 -3.67
N LYS A 107 0.40 -17.02 -4.90
CA LYS A 107 0.41 -16.26 -6.18
C LYS A 107 1.20 -14.95 -6.09
N ARG A 108 2.28 -14.84 -6.89
CA ARG A 108 3.19 -13.68 -6.93
C ARG A 108 2.40 -12.37 -6.91
N ASP A 109 2.62 -11.57 -5.88
CA ASP A 109 2.06 -10.23 -5.76
C ASP A 109 2.84 -9.32 -6.71
N CYS A 110 2.21 -8.89 -7.81
CA CYS A 110 2.88 -8.21 -8.90
C CYS A 110 2.19 -6.91 -9.31
N ASN A 111 3.00 -5.92 -9.69
CA ASN A 111 2.55 -4.68 -10.32
C ASN A 111 3.12 -4.59 -11.73
N THR A 112 2.24 -4.49 -12.71
CA THR A 112 2.59 -4.29 -14.12
C THR A 112 2.52 -2.81 -14.44
N TRP A 113 3.55 -2.27 -15.07
CA TRP A 113 3.65 -0.84 -15.37
C TRP A 113 3.55 -0.54 -16.86
N MET A 114 2.89 0.56 -17.20
CA MET A 114 2.77 1.13 -18.53
C MET A 114 3.04 2.63 -18.49
N ARG A 115 3.48 3.21 -19.61
CA ARG A 115 3.58 4.65 -19.79
C ARG A 115 2.48 5.12 -20.73
N GLY A 116 1.65 6.04 -20.27
CA GLY A 116 0.59 6.66 -21.07
C GLY A 116 1.15 7.59 -22.15
N PRO A 117 0.32 7.95 -23.15
CA PRO A 117 0.72 8.91 -24.19
C PRO A 117 1.00 10.32 -23.64
N ASP A 118 0.45 10.64 -22.46
CA ASP A 118 0.70 11.85 -21.69
C ASP A 118 1.98 11.78 -20.83
N GLY A 119 2.73 10.68 -20.92
CA GLY A 119 3.93 10.43 -20.14
C GLY A 119 3.67 9.97 -18.70
N LYS A 120 2.41 9.88 -18.26
CA LYS A 120 2.07 9.37 -16.93
C LYS A 120 2.39 7.89 -16.80
N MET A 121 2.71 7.48 -15.59
CA MET A 121 3.00 6.09 -15.26
C MET A 121 1.75 5.45 -14.70
N TRP A 122 1.30 4.39 -15.36
CA TRP A 122 0.13 3.60 -14.99
C TRP A 122 0.57 2.25 -14.48
N ASP A 123 -0.08 1.75 -13.44
CA ASP A 123 0.15 0.40 -12.96
C ASP A 123 -1.12 -0.39 -12.73
N LEU A 124 -0.99 -1.71 -12.83
CA LEU A 124 -2.05 -2.68 -12.59
C LEU A 124 -1.55 -3.73 -11.62
N TRP A 125 -2.28 -3.87 -10.52
CA TRP A 125 -2.02 -4.89 -9.52
C TRP A 125 -2.56 -6.25 -9.98
N SER A 126 -1.77 -7.32 -9.82
CA SER A 126 -2.15 -8.66 -10.28
C SER A 126 -3.36 -9.26 -9.56
N GLN A 127 -3.76 -8.68 -8.43
CA GLN A 127 -4.96 -9.07 -7.67
C GLN A 127 -6.14 -8.11 -7.90
N ALA A 128 -6.00 -7.13 -8.80
CA ALA A 128 -7.11 -6.27 -9.17
C ALA A 128 -8.28 -7.10 -9.74
N LYS A 129 -9.51 -6.72 -9.39
CA LYS A 129 -10.72 -7.48 -9.73
C LYS A 129 -10.99 -7.43 -11.23
N ASP A 130 -10.74 -6.27 -11.83
CA ASP A 130 -10.86 -6.04 -13.26
C ASP A 130 -9.49 -5.71 -13.88
N GLN A 131 -8.83 -6.74 -14.41
CA GLN A 131 -7.53 -6.60 -15.08
C GLN A 131 -7.57 -5.72 -16.35
N ARG A 132 -8.74 -5.25 -16.81
CA ARG A 132 -8.87 -4.33 -17.95
C ARG A 132 -9.04 -2.89 -17.51
N ASN A 133 -9.72 -2.65 -16.38
CA ASN A 133 -10.17 -1.31 -15.99
C ASN A 133 -9.64 -0.82 -14.63
N ASP A 134 -8.88 -1.63 -13.89
CA ASP A 134 -8.31 -1.25 -12.60
C ASP A 134 -6.88 -0.68 -12.70
N TRP A 135 -6.59 0.09 -13.74
CA TRP A 135 -5.30 0.79 -13.84
C TRP A 135 -5.31 2.04 -12.96
N SER A 136 -4.17 2.34 -12.34
CA SER A 136 -3.96 3.50 -11.46
C SER A 136 -2.73 4.29 -11.89
N ASP A 137 -2.76 5.62 -11.76
CA ASP A 137 -1.59 6.49 -11.90
C ASP A 137 -1.08 7.00 -10.54
N GLU A 138 -1.62 6.49 -9.43
CA GLU A 138 -1.36 7.01 -8.09
C GLU A 138 -0.19 6.32 -7.38
N ASN A 139 0.10 5.04 -7.69
CA ASN A 139 1.05 4.25 -6.89
C ASN A 139 2.48 4.76 -6.95
N LEU A 140 2.87 5.45 -8.04
CA LEU A 140 4.21 6.02 -8.14
C LEU A 140 4.45 7.07 -7.04
N SER A 141 3.42 7.85 -6.70
CA SER A 141 3.50 8.89 -5.65
C SER A 141 3.67 8.31 -4.24
N LYS A 142 3.34 7.03 -4.05
CA LYS A 142 3.46 6.30 -2.77
C LYS A 142 4.87 5.75 -2.56
N LEU A 143 5.77 5.90 -3.54
CA LEU A 143 7.16 5.48 -3.44
C LEU A 143 8.05 6.63 -2.97
N SER A 144 8.95 6.33 -2.05
CA SER A 144 9.93 7.30 -1.55
C SER A 144 11.28 6.66 -1.32
N LYS A 145 12.35 7.44 -1.52
CA LYS A 145 13.73 6.93 -1.48
C LYS A 145 14.15 6.46 -0.08
N GLY A 146 14.91 5.37 -0.04
CA GLY A 146 15.52 4.79 1.16
C GLY A 146 14.63 3.81 1.92
N ASP A 147 15.19 3.13 2.92
CA ASP A 147 14.52 2.12 3.76
C ASP A 147 13.42 2.70 4.67
N ARG A 148 13.52 3.98 5.03
CA ARG A 148 12.54 4.67 5.89
C ARG A 148 12.21 3.93 7.19
N GLY A 149 13.15 3.14 7.72
CA GLY A 149 13.01 2.41 8.97
C GLY A 149 12.19 1.12 8.87
N VAL A 150 11.90 0.62 7.67
CA VAL A 150 11.18 -0.65 7.47
C VAL A 150 12.00 -1.81 8.05
N VAL A 151 13.28 -1.94 7.68
CA VAL A 151 14.15 -3.02 8.17
C VAL A 151 14.31 -2.98 9.69
N LYS A 152 14.49 -1.77 10.27
CA LYS A 152 14.54 -1.61 11.73
C LYS A 152 13.25 -2.08 12.39
N THR A 153 12.10 -1.67 11.86
CA THR A 153 10.79 -2.05 12.41
C THR A 153 10.61 -3.56 12.37
N ILE A 154 10.93 -4.21 11.26
CA ILE A 154 10.84 -5.68 11.15
C ILE A 154 11.75 -6.37 12.17
N THR A 155 12.97 -5.86 12.37
CA THR A 155 13.89 -6.40 13.39
C THR A 155 13.27 -6.35 14.79
N GLU A 156 12.62 -5.24 15.15
CA GLU A 156 11.89 -5.10 16.42
C GLU A 156 10.66 -6.02 16.50
N LEU A 157 9.95 -6.24 15.40
CA LEU A 157 8.79 -7.15 15.37
C LEU A 157 9.23 -8.60 15.53
N LYS A 158 10.34 -9.02 14.93
CA LYS A 158 10.93 -10.35 15.08
C LYS A 158 11.25 -10.66 16.54
N ALA A 159 11.79 -9.69 17.27
CA ALA A 159 12.07 -9.84 18.71
C ALA A 159 10.79 -9.97 19.57
N LYS A 160 9.62 -9.60 19.05
CA LYS A 160 8.33 -9.65 19.75
C LYS A 160 7.48 -10.87 19.37
N VAL A 161 7.93 -11.67 18.41
CA VAL A 161 7.22 -12.88 18.00
C VAL A 161 7.10 -13.81 19.20
N ARG A 162 5.87 -14.05 19.65
CA ARG A 162 5.57 -15.04 20.69
C ARG A 162 5.30 -16.37 19.99
N GLY A 163 6.15 -17.35 20.23
CA GLY A 163 5.96 -18.75 19.84
C GLY A 163 5.21 -19.52 20.92
#